data_AF-A0AA96IX19-F1
#
_entry.id   AF-A0AA96IX19-F1
#
_cell.length_a   1.000
_cell.length_b   1.000
_cell.length_c   1.000
_cell.angle_alpha   90.00
_cell.angle_beta   90.00
_cell.angle_gamma   90.00
#
_symmetry.space_group_name_H-M   'P 1'
#
loop_
_entity.id
_entity.type
_entity.pdbx_description
1 polymer ?
#
loop_
_entity_poly.entity_id
_entity_poly.type
_entity_poly.pdbx_seq_one_letter_code
_entity_poly.pdbx_strand_id
1 'polypeptide(L)'
;MASKQSFEFLLDLVRSAVDEPYDVRGDHRGEIYPAEIRKQIAQKEPLDLTRYGGRTLTLDEVDAVVVAIIDQFKHLIEDKGLWRECWNPRHTVPRLEKAMQRLFYAVAAAYCDANGLDISPESDGGSGPVDFKISAGSNSKVLVELKRSKNSKLVGAYTEQLDAYLRAEGAQRAHYLIVDVGNLTPAKIAGLSTARNAILETGKPAPSWIVVDAMPQASASKR
;
A
#
# COMPACT_ATOMS: atom_id res chain seq x y z
N MET A 1 -1.63 10.55 -26.22
CA MET A 1 -0.41 11.33 -25.90
C MET A 1 -0.50 12.03 -24.54
N ALA A 2 -1.64 12.63 -24.17
CA ALA A 2 -1.82 13.30 -22.87
C ALA A 2 -1.67 12.40 -21.62
N SER A 3 -2.09 11.13 -21.66
CA SER A 3 -1.99 10.21 -20.51
C SER A 3 -0.55 9.83 -20.16
N LYS A 4 0.29 9.57 -21.18
CA LYS A 4 1.71 9.22 -20.98
C LYS A 4 2.48 10.38 -20.36
N GLN A 5 2.29 11.60 -20.83
CA GLN A 5 2.94 12.79 -20.28
C GLN A 5 2.45 13.12 -18.86
N SER A 6 1.17 12.87 -18.58
CA SER A 6 0.60 13.05 -17.23
C SER A 6 1.17 12.04 -16.24
N PHE A 7 1.37 10.79 -16.67
CA PHE A 7 1.96 9.74 -15.86
C PHE A 7 3.46 9.95 -15.62
N GLU A 8 4.24 10.32 -16.63
CA GLU A 8 5.68 10.63 -16.45
C GLU A 8 5.88 11.80 -15.47
N PHE A 9 5.02 12.82 -15.54
CA PHE A 9 5.04 13.89 -14.54
C PHE A 9 4.69 13.39 -13.13
N LEU A 10 3.71 12.49 -13.00
CA LEU A 10 3.37 11.86 -11.72
C LEU A 10 4.54 11.02 -11.18
N LEU A 11 5.28 10.33 -12.06
CA LEU A 11 6.52 9.64 -11.69
C LEU A 11 7.58 10.62 -11.17
N ASP A 12 7.81 11.72 -11.87
CA ASP A 12 8.80 12.71 -11.46
C ASP A 12 8.44 13.34 -10.10
N LEU A 13 7.15 13.56 -9.87
CA LEU A 13 6.61 14.05 -8.62
C LEU A 13 6.86 13.05 -7.46
N VAL A 14 6.53 11.77 -7.68
CA VAL A 14 6.80 10.70 -6.73
C VAL A 14 8.30 10.56 -6.46
N ARG A 15 9.15 10.60 -7.49
CA ARG A 15 10.62 10.53 -7.37
C ARG A 15 11.17 11.68 -6.52
N SER A 16 10.74 12.91 -6.81
CA SER A 16 11.18 14.11 -6.08
C SER A 16 10.91 14.02 -4.57
N ALA A 17 9.87 13.28 -4.19
CA ALA A 17 9.50 13.13 -2.79
C ALA A 17 10.05 11.85 -2.13
N VAL A 18 10.59 10.90 -2.91
CA VAL A 18 11.15 9.64 -2.39
C VAL A 18 12.68 9.69 -2.20
N ASP A 19 13.37 10.63 -2.87
CA ASP A 19 14.84 10.69 -2.95
C ASP A 19 15.55 11.21 -1.67
N GLU A 20 14.86 11.84 -0.72
CA GLU A 20 15.45 12.23 0.58
C GLU A 20 15.41 11.10 1.63
N PRO A 21 16.40 11.02 2.55
CA PRO A 21 16.33 10.11 3.70
C PRO A 21 15.23 10.55 4.67
N TYR A 22 14.00 10.11 4.37
CA TYR A 22 12.78 10.36 5.13
C TYR A 22 12.87 9.79 6.55
N ASP A 23 12.75 10.65 7.55
CA ASP A 23 12.70 10.30 8.98
C ASP A 23 11.26 10.00 9.41
N VAL A 24 10.89 8.73 9.24
CA VAL A 24 9.54 8.22 9.51
C VAL A 24 9.16 8.37 10.99
N ARG A 25 10.16 8.45 11.88
CA ARG A 25 9.95 8.60 13.34
C ARG A 25 9.58 10.04 13.73
N GLY A 26 9.96 11.03 12.92
CA GLY A 26 9.59 12.44 13.12
C GLY A 26 8.24 12.81 12.50
N ASP A 27 7.82 12.08 11.45
CA ASP A 27 6.62 12.39 10.66
C ASP A 27 5.45 11.43 10.94
N HIS A 28 4.96 11.48 12.17
CA HIS A 28 3.81 10.72 12.66
C HIS A 28 2.50 10.93 11.88
N ARG A 29 2.39 12.01 11.09
CA ARG A 29 1.23 12.31 10.22
C ARG A 29 1.49 12.03 8.74
N GLY A 30 2.73 11.71 8.38
CA GLY A 30 3.17 11.53 7.00
C GLY A 30 3.03 12.80 6.14
N GLU A 31 3.09 13.99 6.74
CA GLU A 31 2.86 15.28 6.08
C GLU A 31 3.97 15.71 5.10
N ILE A 32 5.06 14.94 4.95
CA ILE A 32 6.24 15.36 4.16
C ILE A 32 6.08 15.17 2.64
N TYR A 33 5.02 14.52 2.13
CA TYR A 33 4.63 14.78 0.73
C TYR A 33 4.00 16.19 0.68
N PRO A 34 4.52 17.15 -0.10
CA PRO A 34 3.84 18.44 -0.22
C PRO A 34 2.38 18.21 -0.62
N ALA A 35 1.43 18.85 0.06
CA ALA A 35 -0.01 18.70 -0.24
C ALA A 35 -0.33 18.92 -1.73
N GLU A 36 0.48 19.77 -2.38
CA GLU A 36 0.46 20.02 -3.81
C GLU A 36 0.77 18.77 -4.64
N ILE A 37 1.72 17.93 -4.22
CA ILE A 37 2.04 16.66 -4.87
C ILE A 37 0.85 15.71 -4.81
N ARG A 38 0.26 15.57 -3.62
CA ARG A 38 -0.91 14.71 -3.39
C ARG A 38 -2.11 15.15 -4.23
N LYS A 39 -2.36 16.46 -4.27
CA LYS A 39 -3.41 17.06 -5.10
C LYS A 39 -3.18 16.79 -6.59
N GLN A 40 -1.94 16.88 -7.08
CA GLN A 40 -1.62 16.61 -8.48
C GLN A 40 -1.76 15.13 -8.83
N ILE A 41 -1.41 14.20 -7.95
CA ILE A 41 -1.66 12.76 -8.13
C ILE A 41 -3.16 12.51 -8.29
N ALA A 42 -3.96 13.00 -7.35
CA ALA A 42 -5.42 12.83 -7.36
C ALA A 42 -6.09 13.49 -8.59
N GLN A 43 -5.54 14.61 -9.09
CA GLN A 43 -6.04 15.27 -10.29
C GLN A 43 -5.71 14.50 -11.58
N LYS A 44 -4.54 13.87 -11.67
CA LYS A 44 -4.04 13.25 -12.91
C LYS A 44 -4.50 11.81 -13.08
N GLU A 45 -4.63 11.08 -11.98
CA GLU A 45 -5.18 9.73 -11.94
C GLU A 45 -6.37 9.73 -10.98
N PRO A 46 -7.50 10.36 -11.36
CA PRO A 46 -8.64 10.49 -10.47
C PRO A 46 -9.24 9.13 -10.15
N LEU A 47 -9.40 8.88 -8.86
CA LEU A 47 -10.18 7.76 -8.34
C LEU A 47 -11.52 8.32 -7.85
N ASP A 48 -12.61 8.00 -8.53
CA ASP A 48 -13.94 8.49 -8.14
C ASP A 48 -14.42 7.77 -6.88
N LEU A 49 -14.22 8.47 -5.76
CA LEU A 49 -14.67 8.06 -4.44
C LEU A 49 -15.73 9.04 -3.89
N THR A 50 -16.34 9.86 -4.75
CA THR A 50 -17.26 10.94 -4.36
C THR A 50 -18.45 10.48 -3.52
N ARG A 51 -18.91 9.24 -3.70
CA ARG A 51 -19.96 8.60 -2.86
C ARG A 51 -19.61 8.50 -1.37
N TYR A 52 -18.33 8.66 -1.03
CA TYR A 52 -17.78 8.60 0.33
C TYR A 52 -17.47 9.99 0.92
N GLY A 53 -17.61 11.07 0.15
CA GLY A 53 -17.25 12.42 0.60
C GLY A 53 -18.22 13.04 1.62
N GLY A 54 -17.69 13.92 2.48
CA GLY A 54 -18.49 14.85 3.28
C GLY A 54 -19.26 14.25 4.47
N ARG A 55 -19.00 12.99 4.84
CA ARG A 55 -19.61 12.32 5.99
C ARG A 55 -18.65 11.33 6.65
N THR A 56 -18.94 10.94 7.88
CA THR A 56 -18.22 9.85 8.54
C THR A 56 -18.56 8.52 7.88
N LEU A 57 -17.52 7.79 7.46
CA LEU A 57 -17.66 6.48 6.83
C LEU A 57 -17.81 5.37 7.88
N THR A 58 -18.61 4.36 7.53
CA THR A 58 -18.66 3.09 8.27
C THR A 58 -17.41 2.25 7.99
N LEU A 59 -17.16 1.21 8.80
CA LEU A 59 -16.04 0.30 8.58
C LEU A 59 -16.04 -0.33 7.18
N ASP A 60 -17.21 -0.75 6.69
CA ASP A 60 -17.36 -1.32 5.34
C ASP A 60 -16.99 -0.33 4.23
N GLU A 61 -17.31 0.94 4.43
CA GLU A 61 -17.02 1.99 3.47
C GLU A 61 -15.54 2.37 3.51
N VAL A 62 -14.93 2.47 4.70
CA VAL A 62 -13.48 2.67 4.83
C VAL A 62 -12.73 1.52 4.17
N ASP A 63 -13.12 0.27 4.44
CA ASP A 63 -12.52 -0.92 3.84
C ASP A 63 -12.64 -0.91 2.31
N ALA A 64 -13.81 -0.56 1.77
CA ALA A 64 -14.00 -0.43 0.32
C ALA A 64 -13.12 0.66 -0.30
N VAL A 65 -12.91 1.79 0.40
CA VAL A 65 -11.98 2.83 -0.06
C VAL A 65 -10.54 2.34 -0.02
N VAL A 66 -10.12 1.63 1.04
CA VAL A 66 -8.77 1.06 1.15
C VAL A 66 -8.51 0.06 0.03
N VAL A 67 -9.47 -0.83 -0.25
CA VAL A 67 -9.37 -1.76 -1.39
C VAL A 67 -9.24 -1.00 -2.71
N ALA A 68 -10.04 0.04 -2.94
CA ALA A 68 -9.93 0.85 -4.15
C ALA A 68 -8.55 1.55 -4.30
N ILE A 69 -7.96 2.00 -3.18
CA ILE A 69 -6.60 2.56 -3.16
C ILE A 69 -5.56 1.48 -3.48
N ILE A 70 -5.69 0.28 -2.93
CA ILE A 70 -4.78 -0.83 -3.20
C ILE A 70 -4.88 -1.27 -4.67
N ASP A 71 -6.08 -1.34 -5.22
CA ASP A 71 -6.31 -1.69 -6.64
C ASP A 71 -5.75 -0.61 -7.56
N GLN A 72 -5.89 0.66 -7.21
CA GLN A 72 -5.29 1.76 -7.96
C GLN A 72 -3.76 1.71 -7.89
N PHE A 73 -3.17 1.41 -6.72
CA PHE A 73 -1.74 1.19 -6.58
C PHE A 73 -1.27 0.02 -7.46
N LYS A 74 -1.99 -1.10 -7.43
CA LYS A 74 -1.74 -2.27 -8.28
C LYS A 74 -1.73 -1.88 -9.76
N HIS A 75 -2.74 -1.14 -10.21
CA HIS A 75 -2.85 -0.67 -11.59
C HIS A 75 -1.68 0.26 -11.99
N LEU A 76 -1.29 1.20 -11.11
CA LEU A 76 -0.16 2.09 -11.38
C LEU A 76 1.16 1.31 -11.54
N ILE A 77 1.38 0.30 -10.71
CA ILE A 77 2.56 -0.57 -10.76
C ILE A 77 2.55 -1.44 -12.02
N GLU A 78 1.48 -2.21 -12.23
CA GLU A 78 1.39 -3.25 -13.24
C GLU A 78 1.21 -2.70 -14.66
N ASP A 79 0.37 -1.68 -14.82
CA ASP A 79 -0.09 -1.26 -16.15
C ASP A 79 0.48 0.10 -16.56
N LYS A 80 0.79 0.97 -15.61
CA LYS A 80 1.28 2.32 -15.91
C LYS A 80 2.80 2.41 -15.90
N GLY A 81 3.49 1.44 -15.29
CA GLY A 81 4.95 1.37 -15.31
C GLY A 81 5.61 1.91 -14.04
N LEU A 82 4.84 2.12 -12.97
CA LEU A 82 5.36 2.48 -11.65
C LEU A 82 6.23 1.34 -11.06
N TRP A 83 6.14 0.10 -11.60
CA TRP A 83 7.06 -0.99 -11.28
C TRP A 83 8.53 -0.57 -11.38
N ARG A 84 8.89 0.39 -12.25
CA ARG A 84 10.28 0.88 -12.38
C ARG A 84 10.85 1.39 -11.07
N GLU A 85 10.02 2.02 -10.24
CA GLU A 85 10.41 2.57 -8.95
C GLU A 85 10.62 1.47 -7.90
N CYS A 86 10.12 0.25 -8.14
CA CYS A 86 10.44 -0.93 -7.33
C CYS A 86 11.85 -1.47 -7.57
N TRP A 87 12.61 -0.93 -8.55
CA TRP A 87 13.95 -1.37 -8.91
C TRP A 87 14.96 -0.23 -8.94
N ASN A 88 16.25 -0.57 -8.97
CA ASN A 88 17.31 0.38 -9.27
C ASN A 88 17.13 0.94 -10.71
N PRO A 89 17.80 2.05 -11.08
CA PRO A 89 17.63 2.66 -12.41
C PRO A 89 17.95 1.72 -13.60
N ARG A 90 18.74 0.67 -13.37
CA ARG A 90 19.06 -0.37 -14.38
C ARG A 90 18.05 -1.53 -14.41
N HIS A 91 17.05 -1.53 -13.54
CA HIS A 91 16.05 -2.59 -13.35
C HIS A 91 16.64 -4.00 -13.12
N THR A 92 17.82 -4.07 -12.49
CA THR A 92 18.52 -5.34 -12.21
C THR A 92 18.40 -5.79 -10.75
N VAL A 93 18.21 -4.84 -9.83
CA VAL A 93 18.12 -5.11 -8.39
C VAL A 93 16.85 -4.45 -7.86
N PRO A 94 15.96 -5.18 -7.18
CA PRO A 94 14.78 -4.59 -6.59
C PRO A 94 15.17 -3.74 -5.38
N ARG A 95 14.56 -2.56 -5.24
CA ARG A 95 14.71 -1.69 -4.07
C ARG A 95 14.17 -2.38 -2.81
N LEU A 96 14.56 -1.85 -1.65
CA LEU A 96 14.14 -2.37 -0.34
C LEU A 96 12.63 -2.21 -0.13
N GLU A 97 12.08 -3.01 0.78
CA GLU A 97 10.66 -2.94 1.20
C GLU A 97 10.27 -1.52 1.62
N LYS A 98 11.17 -0.82 2.32
CA LYS A 98 10.98 0.59 2.71
C LYS A 98 10.70 1.54 1.55
N ALA A 99 11.30 1.30 0.37
CA ALA A 99 11.02 2.11 -0.81
C ALA A 99 9.61 1.84 -1.36
N MET A 100 9.15 0.59 -1.30
CA MET A 100 7.80 0.20 -1.72
C MET A 100 6.72 0.73 -0.77
N GLN A 101 7.01 0.73 0.54
CA GLN A 101 6.17 1.36 1.55
C GLN A 101 6.04 2.87 1.29
N ARG A 102 7.15 3.58 1.05
CA ARG A 102 7.11 5.01 0.69
C ARG A 102 6.28 5.27 -0.56
N LEU A 103 6.43 4.41 -1.58
CA LEU A 103 5.69 4.50 -2.83
C LEU A 103 4.18 4.29 -2.64
N PHE A 104 3.79 3.27 -1.86
CA PHE A 104 2.39 3.06 -1.50
C PHE A 104 1.84 4.24 -0.71
N TYR A 105 2.60 4.76 0.25
CA TYR A 105 2.21 5.92 1.05
C TYR A 105 1.89 7.14 0.19
N ALA A 106 2.73 7.45 -0.82
CA ALA A 106 2.51 8.58 -1.74
C ALA A 106 1.16 8.48 -2.46
N VAL A 107 0.85 7.27 -2.95
CA VAL A 107 -0.39 6.97 -3.68
C VAL A 107 -1.59 7.00 -2.73
N ALA A 108 -1.50 6.32 -1.59
CA ALA A 108 -2.59 6.22 -0.63
C ALA A 108 -2.94 7.56 0.01
N ALA A 109 -1.94 8.36 0.40
CA ALA A 109 -2.16 9.68 0.98
C ALA A 109 -2.87 10.64 0.00
N ALA A 110 -2.56 10.56 -1.30
CA ALA A 110 -3.24 11.36 -2.32
C ALA A 110 -4.75 11.09 -2.38
N TYR A 111 -5.15 9.83 -2.21
CA TYR A 111 -6.56 9.45 -2.21
C TYR A 111 -7.23 9.61 -0.84
N CYS A 112 -6.49 9.45 0.28
CA CYS A 112 -7.05 9.65 1.62
C CYS A 112 -7.43 11.13 1.84
N ASP A 113 -6.54 12.06 1.49
CA ASP A 113 -6.79 13.51 1.58
C ASP A 113 -8.04 13.94 0.78
N ALA A 114 -8.20 13.38 -0.42
CA ALA A 114 -9.33 13.68 -1.28
C ALA A 114 -10.68 13.18 -0.71
N ASN A 115 -10.66 12.28 0.28
CA ASN A 115 -11.84 11.59 0.79
C ASN A 115 -12.06 11.79 2.30
N GLY A 116 -11.31 12.68 2.94
CA GLY A 116 -11.45 12.94 4.38
C GLY A 116 -11.09 11.72 5.24
N LEU A 117 -10.16 10.89 4.77
CA LEU A 117 -9.59 9.78 5.53
C LEU A 117 -8.22 10.18 6.09
N ASP A 118 -7.93 9.72 7.30
CA ASP A 118 -6.61 9.84 7.90
C ASP A 118 -5.80 8.58 7.57
N ILE A 119 -4.56 8.78 7.10
CA ILE A 119 -3.57 7.71 6.95
C ILE A 119 -2.40 7.98 7.92
N SER A 120 -2.01 6.96 8.67
CA SER A 120 -0.88 7.02 9.60
C SER A 120 0.13 5.92 9.22
N PRO A 121 1.31 6.27 8.71
CA PRO A 121 2.39 5.30 8.49
C PRO A 121 3.06 4.91 9.82
N GLU A 122 3.58 3.69 9.90
CA GLU A 122 4.35 3.19 11.07
C GLU A 122 3.68 3.41 12.43
N SER A 123 2.34 3.28 12.50
CA SER A 123 1.67 3.43 13.79
C SER A 123 2.04 2.26 14.71
N ASP A 124 2.45 2.57 15.94
CA ASP A 124 2.83 1.57 16.94
C ASP A 124 1.92 1.66 18.16
N GLY A 125 0.94 0.75 18.23
CA GLY A 125 0.10 0.52 19.40
C GLY A 125 0.75 -0.28 20.53
N GLY A 126 2.08 -0.50 20.50
CA GLY A 126 2.85 -1.23 21.51
C GLY A 126 3.23 -2.67 21.11
N SER A 127 3.00 -3.08 19.86
CA SER A 127 3.39 -4.40 19.30
C SER A 127 4.41 -4.28 18.16
N GLY A 128 4.97 -3.09 17.97
CA GLY A 128 5.77 -2.72 16.81
C GLY A 128 4.93 -2.01 15.74
N PRO A 129 5.58 -1.29 14.83
CA PRO A 129 4.88 -0.47 13.85
C PRO A 129 4.19 -1.34 12.79
N VAL A 130 2.91 -1.08 12.53
CA VAL A 130 2.23 -1.53 11.31
C VAL A 130 2.55 -0.57 10.18
N ASP A 131 2.65 -1.07 8.94
CA ASP A 131 3.06 -0.21 7.82
C ASP A 131 2.10 0.97 7.60
N PHE A 132 0.79 0.71 7.56
CA PHE A 132 -0.23 1.75 7.42
C PHE A 132 -1.49 1.46 8.23
N LYS A 133 -2.03 2.51 8.86
CA LYS A 133 -3.38 2.54 9.41
C LYS A 133 -4.18 3.62 8.69
N ILE A 134 -5.34 3.25 8.15
CA ILE A 134 -6.28 4.16 7.49
C ILE A 134 -7.56 4.21 8.32
N SER A 135 -8.06 5.41 8.62
CA SER A 135 -9.21 5.56 9.50
C SER A 135 -10.16 6.68 9.12
N ALA A 136 -11.44 6.47 9.41
CA ALA A 136 -12.47 7.49 9.50
C ALA A 136 -12.89 7.64 10.98
N GLY A 137 -12.12 8.41 11.74
CA GLY A 137 -12.31 8.55 13.18
C GLY A 137 -11.92 7.29 13.99
N SER A 138 -12.36 7.23 15.25
CA SER A 138 -11.89 6.20 16.20
C SER A 138 -12.45 4.79 15.95
N ASN A 139 -13.60 4.69 15.29
CA ASN A 139 -14.39 3.46 15.25
C ASN A 139 -14.26 2.69 13.94
N SER A 140 -13.64 3.26 12.90
CA SER A 140 -13.47 2.62 11.60
C SER A 140 -12.01 2.72 11.20
N LYS A 141 -11.27 1.63 11.43
CA LYS A 141 -9.83 1.55 11.20
C LYS A 141 -9.50 0.28 10.41
N VAL A 142 -8.72 0.45 9.36
CA VAL A 142 -8.24 -0.61 8.48
C VAL A 142 -6.73 -0.55 8.42
N LEU A 143 -6.06 -1.68 8.57
CA LEU A 143 -4.62 -1.79 8.47
C LEU A 143 -4.21 -2.26 7.08
N VAL A 144 -3.06 -1.78 6.60
CA VAL A 144 -2.40 -2.33 5.41
C VAL A 144 -0.97 -2.65 5.78
N GLU A 145 -0.60 -3.92 5.63
CA GLU A 145 0.76 -4.41 5.82
C GLU A 145 1.37 -4.74 4.46
N LEU A 146 2.52 -4.16 4.12
CA LEU A 146 3.15 -4.31 2.82
C LEU A 146 4.44 -5.11 2.95
N LYS A 147 4.52 -6.27 2.29
CA LYS A 147 5.75 -7.05 2.17
C LYS A 147 6.23 -7.20 0.74
N ARG A 148 7.53 -7.07 0.55
CA ARG A 148 8.18 -7.43 -0.71
C ARG A 148 8.27 -8.96 -0.82
N SER A 149 8.05 -9.55 -1.99
CA SER A 149 8.10 -11.02 -2.14
C SER A 149 9.45 -11.65 -1.77
N LYS A 150 10.56 -10.89 -1.80
CA LYS A 150 11.88 -11.34 -1.32
C LYS A 150 12.02 -11.40 0.20
N ASN A 151 11.04 -10.94 0.97
CA ASN A 151 11.07 -11.01 2.42
C ASN A 151 11.09 -12.48 2.88
N SER A 152 12.09 -12.87 3.68
CA SER A 152 12.24 -14.24 4.19
C SER A 152 11.16 -14.60 5.20
N LYS A 153 10.53 -13.60 5.83
CA LYS A 153 9.47 -13.75 6.82
C LYS A 153 8.08 -13.54 6.22
N LEU A 154 7.90 -13.56 4.89
CA LEU A 154 6.62 -13.29 4.23
C LEU A 154 5.44 -14.08 4.86
N VAL A 155 5.60 -15.39 5.06
CA VAL A 155 4.53 -16.22 5.64
C VAL A 155 4.35 -15.94 7.14
N GLY A 156 5.43 -15.81 7.91
CA GLY A 156 5.35 -15.53 9.36
C GLY A 156 4.79 -14.15 9.69
N ALA A 157 5.09 -13.15 8.85
CA ALA A 157 4.55 -11.79 8.94
C ALA A 157 3.03 -11.78 8.77
N TYR A 158 2.49 -12.62 7.89
CA TYR A 158 1.06 -12.75 7.67
C TYR A 158 0.32 -13.30 8.92
N THR A 159 0.93 -14.23 9.67
CA THR A 159 0.30 -14.88 10.83
C THR A 159 0.46 -14.11 12.14
N GLU A 160 1.69 -13.76 12.51
CA GLU A 160 2.02 -13.30 13.86
C GLU A 160 1.76 -11.79 14.03
N GLN A 161 2.01 -11.01 12.98
CA GLN A 161 2.00 -9.56 13.07
C GLN A 161 0.58 -8.99 12.96
N LEU A 162 -0.23 -9.49 12.01
CA LEU A 162 -1.55 -8.89 11.72
C LEU A 162 -2.53 -8.98 12.90
N ASP A 163 -2.62 -10.14 13.57
CA ASP A 163 -3.52 -10.31 14.72
C ASP A 163 -3.07 -9.47 15.93
N ALA A 164 -1.76 -9.30 16.12
CA ALA A 164 -1.22 -8.41 17.14
C ALA A 164 -1.51 -6.93 16.83
N TYR A 165 -1.31 -6.51 15.57
CA TYR A 165 -1.56 -5.13 15.14
C TYR A 165 -3.04 -4.76 15.20
N LEU A 166 -3.94 -5.64 14.76
CA LEU A 166 -5.39 -5.42 14.87
C LEU A 166 -5.80 -5.10 16.31
N ARG A 167 -5.29 -5.87 17.28
CA ARG A 167 -5.54 -5.62 18.70
C ARG A 167 -4.91 -4.32 19.20
N ALA A 168 -3.61 -4.12 18.93
CA ALA A 168 -2.85 -2.98 19.43
C ALA A 168 -3.40 -1.65 18.91
N GLU A 169 -3.84 -1.60 17.66
CA GLU A 169 -4.39 -0.40 17.02
C GLU A 169 -5.90 -0.22 17.22
N GLY A 170 -6.57 -1.24 17.78
CA GLY A 170 -8.03 -1.31 17.86
C GLY A 170 -8.68 -1.28 16.46
N ALA A 171 -8.03 -1.88 15.47
CA ALA A 171 -8.50 -1.95 14.10
C ALA A 171 -9.28 -3.23 13.84
N GLN A 172 -10.24 -3.17 12.92
CA GLN A 172 -11.18 -4.26 12.69
C GLN A 172 -10.87 -5.08 11.44
N ARG A 173 -10.10 -4.51 10.49
CA ARG A 173 -9.72 -5.17 9.24
C ARG A 173 -8.27 -4.92 8.90
N ALA A 174 -7.70 -5.85 8.16
CA ALA A 174 -6.35 -5.72 7.63
C ALA A 174 -6.29 -6.29 6.21
N HIS A 175 -5.47 -5.65 5.38
CA HIS A 175 -5.06 -6.16 4.07
C HIS A 175 -3.56 -6.41 4.06
N TYR A 176 -3.18 -7.55 3.47
CA TYR A 176 -1.79 -7.92 3.32
C TYR A 176 -1.35 -7.74 1.86
N LEU A 177 -0.53 -6.74 1.59
CA LEU A 177 -0.09 -6.38 0.25
C LEU A 177 1.27 -6.99 -0.05
N ILE A 178 1.37 -7.81 -1.10
CA ILE A 178 2.60 -8.45 -1.53
C ILE A 178 3.07 -7.80 -2.83
N VAL A 179 4.17 -7.06 -2.77
CA VAL A 179 4.83 -6.53 -3.99
C VAL A 179 5.80 -7.58 -4.52
N ASP A 180 5.43 -8.26 -5.60
CA ASP A 180 6.25 -9.30 -6.21
C ASP A 180 7.31 -8.74 -7.14
N VAL A 181 8.57 -9.00 -6.80
CA VAL A 181 9.76 -8.65 -7.58
C VAL A 181 10.49 -9.91 -8.08
N GLY A 182 9.73 -10.95 -8.40
CA GLY A 182 10.21 -12.22 -8.95
C GLY A 182 10.69 -13.20 -7.89
N ASN A 183 10.05 -13.25 -6.71
CA ASN A 183 10.38 -14.25 -5.67
C ASN A 183 9.16 -14.74 -4.86
N LEU A 184 7.95 -14.60 -5.42
CA LEU A 184 6.75 -15.22 -4.86
C LEU A 184 6.63 -16.67 -5.36
N THR A 185 7.34 -17.58 -4.69
CA THR A 185 7.39 -18.99 -5.09
C THR A 185 6.10 -19.74 -4.75
N PRO A 186 5.79 -20.87 -5.43
CA PRO A 186 4.66 -21.72 -5.08
C PRO A 186 4.64 -22.15 -3.61
N ALA A 187 5.82 -22.40 -3.02
CA ALA A 187 5.95 -22.74 -1.61
C ALA A 187 5.52 -21.59 -0.68
N LYS A 188 5.81 -20.33 -1.03
CA LYS A 188 5.33 -19.16 -0.27
C LYS A 188 3.83 -18.98 -0.38
N ILE A 189 3.27 -19.17 -1.59
CA ILE A 189 1.82 -19.11 -1.82
C ILE A 189 1.09 -20.21 -1.03
N ALA A 190 1.62 -21.43 -1.05
CA ALA A 190 1.11 -22.53 -0.25
C ALA A 190 1.19 -22.22 1.24
N GLY A 191 2.31 -21.67 1.71
CA GLY A 191 2.47 -21.24 3.10
C GLY A 191 1.45 -20.17 3.54
N LEU A 192 1.21 -19.15 2.71
CA LEU A 192 0.18 -18.12 2.95
C LEU A 192 -1.22 -18.73 2.98
N SER A 193 -1.51 -19.67 2.09
CA SER A 193 -2.79 -20.37 2.04
C SER A 193 -3.03 -21.23 3.29
N THR A 194 -2.02 -22.00 3.71
CA THR A 194 -2.06 -22.79 4.95
C THR A 194 -2.25 -21.88 6.17
N ALA A 195 -1.50 -20.79 6.26
CA ALA A 195 -1.62 -19.80 7.33
C ALA A 195 -3.02 -19.20 7.41
N ARG A 196 -3.60 -18.81 6.28
CA ARG A 196 -4.96 -18.27 6.20
C ARG A 196 -6.01 -19.30 6.60
N ASN A 197 -5.90 -20.53 6.12
CA ASN A 197 -6.84 -21.60 6.47
C ASN A 197 -6.79 -21.90 7.97
N ALA A 198 -5.60 -21.94 8.57
CA ALA A 198 -5.45 -22.11 10.02
C ALA A 198 -6.15 -21.00 10.81
N ILE A 199 -6.10 -19.74 10.37
CA ILE A 199 -6.86 -18.64 11.02
C ILE A 199 -8.38 -18.88 10.87
N LEU A 200 -8.84 -19.23 9.67
CA LEU A 200 -10.27 -19.48 9.41
C LEU A 200 -10.82 -20.66 10.23
N GLU A 201 -10.02 -21.71 10.44
CA GLU A 201 -10.37 -22.86 11.29
C GLU A 201 -10.60 -22.48 12.76
N THR A 202 -10.01 -21.37 13.23
CA THR A 202 -10.28 -20.83 14.57
C THR A 202 -11.59 -20.02 14.67
N GLY A 203 -12.33 -19.88 13.56
CA GLY A 203 -13.55 -19.06 13.49
C GLY A 203 -13.29 -17.56 13.42
N LYS A 204 -12.02 -17.14 13.30
CA LYS A 204 -11.63 -15.74 13.13
C LYS A 204 -11.61 -15.34 11.66
N PRO A 205 -11.92 -14.08 11.32
CA PRO A 205 -11.72 -13.57 9.96
C PRO A 205 -10.21 -13.53 9.66
N ALA A 206 -9.83 -14.06 8.49
CA ALA A 206 -8.45 -14.01 8.03
C ALA A 206 -8.25 -12.86 7.02
N PRO A 207 -7.22 -12.01 7.18
CA PRO A 207 -6.90 -10.93 6.25
C PRO A 207 -6.80 -11.42 4.81
N SER A 208 -7.39 -10.67 3.86
CA SER A 208 -7.12 -10.92 2.44
C SER A 208 -5.66 -10.55 2.13
N TRP A 209 -5.06 -11.26 1.16
CA TRP A 209 -3.80 -10.80 0.56
C TRP A 209 -4.00 -10.43 -0.90
N ILE A 210 -3.28 -9.41 -1.33
CA ILE A 210 -3.31 -8.88 -2.69
C ILE A 210 -1.87 -8.93 -3.22
N VAL A 211 -1.70 -9.46 -4.43
CA VAL A 211 -0.40 -9.50 -5.11
C VAL A 211 -0.33 -8.39 -6.14
N VAL A 212 0.74 -7.60 -6.07
CA VAL A 212 1.11 -6.56 -7.03
C VAL A 212 2.37 -7.02 -7.76
N ASP A 213 2.26 -7.33 -9.04
CA ASP A 213 3.36 -7.72 -9.91
C ASP A 213 4.20 -6.49 -10.28
N ALA A 214 5.34 -6.37 -9.63
CA ALA A 214 6.33 -5.33 -9.88
C ALA A 214 7.53 -5.88 -10.68
N MET A 215 7.42 -7.01 -11.37
CA MET A 215 8.51 -7.53 -12.20
C MET A 215 8.83 -6.58 -13.37
N PRO A 216 10.09 -6.52 -13.84
CA PRO A 216 10.43 -5.68 -14.97
C PRO A 216 9.69 -6.12 -16.23
N GLN A 217 8.86 -5.23 -16.75
CA GLN A 217 8.05 -5.51 -17.92
C GLN A 217 8.70 -4.92 -19.19
N ALA A 218 8.59 -5.65 -20.31
CA ALA A 218 8.92 -5.09 -21.62
C ALA A 218 8.00 -3.90 -21.93
N SER A 219 8.56 -2.83 -22.51
CA SER A 219 7.80 -1.64 -22.90
C SER A 219 6.63 -2.01 -23.80
N ALA A 220 5.46 -1.40 -23.61
CA ALA A 220 4.27 -1.65 -24.42
C ALA A 220 4.49 -1.49 -25.94
N SER A 221 5.49 -0.71 -26.36
CA SER A 221 5.89 -0.57 -27.78
C SER A 221 6.73 -1.73 -28.34
N LYS A 222 7.02 -2.75 -27.52
CA LYS A 222 7.81 -3.95 -27.87
C LYS A 222 7.07 -5.25 -27.54
N ARG A 223 5.79 -5.17 -27.15
CA ARG A 223 4.88 -6.32 -27.05
C ARG A 223 4.08 -6.46 -28.33
#